data_AF-A0A2G9ZMG3-F1
#
_entry.id   AF-A0A2G9ZMG3-F1
#
_cell.length_a   1.000
_cell.length_b   1.000
_cell.length_c   1.000
_cell.angle_alpha   90.00
_cell.angle_beta   90.00
_cell.angle_gamma   90.00
#
_symmetry.space_group_name_H-M   'P 1'
#
loop_
_entity.id
_entity.type
_entity.pdbx_description
1 polymer ?
#
loop_
_entity_poly.entity_id
_entity_poly.type
_entity_poly.pdbx_seq_one_letter_code
_entity_poly.pdbx_strand_id
1 'polypeptide(L)'
;SGMQYRRIKYGPVPDMYFRAIDELEESGKISINRKNDLILISENRGSSHQPLAELSKEELGLIKAIAKKWKDKKTGEIVDFTHNQVPYKICQPDEIIPYELITQQDPGYVY
;
A
#
# COMPACT_ATOMS: atom_id res chain seq x y z
N SER A 1 4.31 -17.38 4.97
CA SER A 1 4.98 -16.28 5.67
C SER A 1 4.32 -14.98 5.26
N GLY A 2 4.11 -14.07 6.19
CA GLY A 2 3.71 -12.69 5.86
C GLY A 2 4.94 -11.85 5.52
N MET A 3 4.76 -10.76 4.80
CA MET A 3 5.82 -9.74 4.68
C MET A 3 5.95 -8.99 6.00
N GLN A 4 7.18 -8.61 6.36
CA GLN A 4 7.41 -7.67 7.45
C GLN A 4 7.17 -6.26 6.95
N TYR A 5 6.50 -5.46 7.77
CA TYR A 5 6.19 -4.07 7.49
C TYR A 5 6.82 -3.19 8.53
N ARG A 6 7.30 -2.03 8.10
CA ARG A 6 7.96 -1.06 8.96
C ARG A 6 7.12 0.20 9.11
N ARG A 7 7.11 0.78 10.32
CA ARG A 7 6.51 2.10 10.57
C ARG A 7 7.38 3.18 9.93
N ILE A 8 7.00 3.67 8.75
CA ILE A 8 7.64 4.83 8.12
C ILE A 8 6.72 6.04 8.12
N LYS A 9 7.25 7.20 7.71
CA LYS A 9 6.62 8.53 7.84
C LYS A 9 5.19 8.62 7.29
N TYR A 10 4.89 7.95 6.18
CA TYR A 10 3.60 8.06 5.48
C TYR A 10 2.76 6.79 5.54
N GLY A 11 3.15 5.82 6.37
CA GLY A 11 2.41 4.60 6.57
C GLY A 11 3.30 3.38 6.80
N PRO A 12 2.68 2.21 6.96
CA PRO A 12 3.36 0.94 7.01
C PRO A 12 3.82 0.56 5.60
N VAL A 13 5.09 0.19 5.45
CA VAL A 13 5.62 -0.22 4.15
C VAL A 13 6.32 -1.56 4.30
N PRO A 14 6.06 -2.54 3.41
CA PRO A 14 6.75 -3.81 3.45
C PRO A 14 8.20 -3.63 2.99
N ASP A 15 9.13 -4.40 3.56
CA ASP A 15 10.57 -4.25 3.29
C ASP A 15 10.93 -4.37 1.79
N MET A 16 10.13 -5.11 1.02
CA MET A 16 10.31 -5.31 -0.42
C MET A 16 9.80 -4.15 -1.29
N TYR A 17 9.03 -3.20 -0.75
CA TYR A 17 8.32 -2.19 -1.53
C TYR A 17 9.25 -1.35 -2.40
N PHE A 18 10.24 -0.71 -1.79
CA PHE A 18 11.13 0.21 -2.51
C PHE A 18 11.92 -0.51 -3.59
N ARG A 19 12.47 -1.68 -3.25
CA ARG A 19 13.16 -2.54 -4.21
C ARG A 19 12.27 -2.93 -5.39
N ALA A 20 11.03 -3.33 -5.13
CA ALA A 20 10.10 -3.72 -6.19
C ALA A 20 9.73 -2.53 -7.09
N ILE A 21 9.54 -1.33 -6.52
CA ILE A 21 9.28 -0.12 -7.29
C ILE A 21 10.47 0.25 -8.17
N ASP A 22 11.69 0.19 -7.63
CA ASP A 22 12.91 0.48 -8.38
C ASP A 22 13.09 -0.50 -9.56
N GLU A 23 12.94 -1.81 -9.31
CA GLU A 23 13.01 -2.84 -10.37
C GLU A 23 11.95 -2.65 -11.46
N LEU A 24 10.74 -2.20 -11.11
CA LEU A 24 9.66 -1.92 -12.06
C LEU A 24 9.90 -0.63 -12.85
N GLU A 25 10.48 0.42 -12.25
CA GLU A 25 10.85 1.66 -12.93
C GLU A 25 12.00 1.39 -13.92
N GLU A 26 13.06 0.69 -13.47
CA GLU A 26 14.22 0.33 -14.29
C GLU A 26 13.85 -0.57 -15.48
N SER A 27 12.95 -1.53 -15.28
CA SER A 27 12.46 -2.40 -16.36
C SER A 27 11.45 -1.71 -17.29
N GLY A 28 11.12 -0.44 -17.05
CA GLY A 28 10.22 0.35 -17.88
C GLY A 28 8.75 -0.12 -17.81
N LYS A 29 8.37 -0.83 -16.75
CA LYS A 29 6.97 -1.30 -16.56
C LYS A 29 6.08 -0.23 -15.93
N ILE A 30 6.66 0.63 -15.08
CA ILE A 30 5.98 1.76 -14.47
C ILE A 30 6.71 3.07 -14.82
N SER A 31 6.05 4.19 -14.54
CA SER A 31 6.61 5.53 -14.54
C SER A 31 6.33 6.20 -13.20
N ILE A 32 7.30 6.94 -12.69
CA ILE A 32 7.21 7.65 -11.42
C ILE A 32 7.36 9.16 -11.66
N ASN A 33 6.29 9.90 -11.38
CA ASN A 33 6.28 11.35 -11.44
C ASN A 33 6.39 11.93 -10.02
N ARG A 34 7.51 12.58 -9.73
CA ARG A 34 7.83 13.15 -8.42
C ARG A 34 7.41 14.64 -8.43
N LYS A 35 6.34 14.98 -7.69
CA LYS A 35 5.82 16.35 -7.54
C LYS A 35 5.93 16.80 -6.09
N ASN A 36 6.89 17.66 -5.77
CA ASN A 36 7.20 18.06 -4.39
C ASN A 36 7.43 16.81 -3.51
N ASP A 37 6.71 16.70 -2.40
CA ASP A 37 6.74 15.53 -1.49
C ASP A 37 5.85 14.36 -1.95
N LEU A 38 5.15 14.50 -3.08
CA LEU A 38 4.24 13.48 -3.60
C LEU A 38 4.87 12.68 -4.74
N ILE A 39 4.67 11.37 -4.68
CA ILE A 39 5.12 10.42 -5.68
C ILE A 39 3.88 9.85 -6.37
N LEU A 40 3.76 10.07 -7.67
CA LEU A 40 2.70 9.50 -8.50
C LEU A 40 3.28 8.35 -9.32
N ILE A 41 2.76 7.16 -9.09
CA ILE A 41 3.17 5.94 -9.79
C ILE A 41 2.09 5.59 -10.81
N SER A 42 2.48 5.25 -12.03
CA SER A 42 1.55 4.84 -13.09
C SER A 42 2.14 3.73 -13.93
N GLU A 43 1.30 2.79 -14.37
CA GLU A 43 1.72 1.72 -15.27
C GLU A 43 1.94 2.26 -16.69
N ASN A 44 2.96 1.75 -17.38
CA ASN A 44 3.23 2.11 -18.76
C ASN A 44 2.30 1.35 -19.73
N ARG A 45 1.96 1.96 -20.87
CA ARG A 45 1.01 1.38 -21.85
C ARG A 45 1.37 -0.04 -22.32
N GLY A 46 2.66 -0.38 -22.37
CA GLY A 46 3.14 -1.71 -22.77
C GLY A 46 2.89 -2.80 -21.72
N SER A 47 2.67 -2.42 -20.46
CA SER A 47 2.46 -3.35 -19.34
C SER A 47 0.97 -3.54 -19.01
N SER A 48 0.12 -2.55 -19.35
CA SER A 48 -1.30 -2.47 -18.96
C SER A 48 -2.23 -3.56 -19.52
N HIS A 49 -1.71 -4.53 -20.25
CA HIS A 49 -2.48 -5.61 -20.87
C HIS A 49 -2.04 -7.01 -20.40
N GLN A 50 -1.22 -7.11 -19.35
CA GLN A 50 -0.89 -8.41 -18.78
C GLN A 50 -2.03 -8.94 -17.91
N PRO A 51 -2.54 -10.15 -18.16
CA PRO A 51 -3.60 -10.73 -17.35
C PRO A 51 -3.08 -11.00 -15.94
N LEU A 52 -3.85 -10.60 -14.92
CA LEU A 52 -3.59 -10.90 -13.52
C LEU A 52 -3.96 -12.37 -13.23
N ALA A 53 -3.11 -13.29 -13.68
CA ALA A 53 -3.36 -14.74 -13.58
C ALA A 53 -3.14 -15.31 -12.17
N GLU A 54 -2.33 -14.64 -11.35
CA GLU A 54 -1.93 -15.10 -10.01
C GLU A 54 -2.94 -14.73 -8.92
N LEU A 55 -3.89 -13.83 -9.21
CA LEU A 55 -4.88 -13.37 -8.23
C LEU A 55 -6.21 -14.12 -8.43
N SER A 56 -6.75 -14.62 -7.32
CA SER A 56 -8.10 -15.20 -7.27
C SER A 56 -9.18 -14.14 -7.52
N LYS A 57 -10.41 -14.60 -7.79
CA LYS A 57 -11.55 -13.71 -8.02
C LYS A 57 -11.90 -12.93 -6.75
N GLU A 58 -11.74 -13.57 -5.60
CA GLU A 58 -11.99 -13.02 -4.27
C GLU A 58 -10.99 -11.88 -3.97
N GLU A 59 -9.70 -12.11 -4.23
CA GLU A 59 -8.66 -11.10 -4.05
C GLU A 59 -8.86 -9.89 -4.98
N LEU A 60 -9.17 -10.13 -6.26
CA LEU A 60 -9.52 -9.06 -7.20
C LEU A 60 -10.76 -8.28 -6.74
N GLY A 61 -11.74 -8.97 -6.15
CA GLY A 61 -12.93 -8.34 -5.56
C GLY A 61 -12.58 -7.42 -4.40
N LEU A 62 -11.72 -7.87 -3.49
CA LEU A 62 -11.25 -7.10 -2.34
C LEU A 62 -10.46 -5.86 -2.79
N ILE A 63 -9.52 -6.01 -3.73
CA ILE A 63 -8.73 -4.89 -4.28
C ILE A 63 -9.66 -3.82 -4.87
N LYS A 64 -10.67 -4.24 -5.65
CA LYS A 64 -11.66 -3.31 -6.23
C LYS A 64 -12.50 -2.60 -5.18
N ALA A 65 -12.89 -3.29 -4.11
CA ALA A 65 -13.65 -2.70 -3.01
C ALA A 65 -12.83 -1.62 -2.28
N ILE A 66 -11.57 -1.91 -1.97
CA ILE A 66 -10.62 -0.96 -1.36
C ILE A 66 -10.42 0.24 -2.29
N ALA A 67 -10.11 0.01 -3.56
CA ALA A 67 -9.93 1.08 -4.54
C ALA A 67 -11.17 1.99 -4.65
N LYS A 68 -12.37 1.40 -4.68
CA LYS A 68 -13.64 2.15 -4.72
C LYS A 68 -13.87 2.99 -3.47
N LYS A 69 -13.48 2.51 -2.29
CA LYS A 69 -13.63 3.24 -1.02
C LYS A 69 -12.74 4.48 -0.97
N TRP A 70 -11.51 4.37 -1.47
CA TRP A 70 -10.48 5.40 -1.34
C TRP A 70 -10.31 6.32 -2.55
N LYS A 71 -10.92 6.02 -3.70
CA LYS A 71 -10.72 6.77 -4.97
C LYS A 71 -10.96 8.29 -4.87
N ASP A 72 -11.89 8.73 -4.03
CA ASP A 72 -12.28 10.14 -3.89
C ASP A 72 -11.67 10.80 -2.65
N LYS A 73 -10.83 10.06 -1.91
CA LYS A 73 -10.22 10.49 -0.65
C LYS A 73 -8.90 11.19 -0.90
N LYS A 74 -8.63 12.24 -0.13
CA LYS A 74 -7.32 12.91 -0.18
C LYS A 74 -6.25 11.99 0.39
N THR A 75 -5.02 12.08 -0.13
CA THR A 75 -3.87 11.32 0.39
C THR A 75 -3.70 11.48 1.90
N GLY A 76 -3.88 12.69 2.43
CA GLY A 76 -3.83 12.96 3.87
C GLY A 76 -4.87 12.17 4.67
N GLU A 77 -6.11 12.01 4.16
CA GLU A 77 -7.15 11.23 4.84
C GLU A 77 -6.78 9.74 4.94
N ILE A 78 -6.12 9.20 3.91
CA ILE A 78 -5.64 7.80 3.91
C ILE A 78 -4.51 7.63 4.92
N VAL A 79 -3.55 8.55 4.94
CA VAL A 79 -2.43 8.55 5.90
C VAL A 79 -2.96 8.67 7.33
N ASP A 80 -3.87 9.60 7.59
CA ASP A 80 -4.48 9.80 8.90
C ASP A 80 -5.27 8.57 9.34
N PHE A 81 -5.99 7.91 8.42
CA PHE A 81 -6.68 6.66 8.71
C PHE A 81 -5.71 5.57 9.17
N THR A 82 -4.63 5.34 8.42
CA THR A 82 -3.64 4.32 8.75
C THR A 82 -2.86 4.66 10.03
N HIS A 83 -2.49 5.92 10.24
CA HIS A 83 -1.84 6.37 11.46
C HIS A 83 -2.74 6.22 12.69
N ASN A 84 -4.06 6.14 12.47
CA ASN A 84 -5.02 5.93 13.54
C ASN A 84 -5.23 4.46 13.94
N GLN A 85 -4.69 3.49 13.18
CA GLN A 85 -4.79 2.07 13.48
C GLN A 85 -3.85 1.67 14.64
N VAL A 86 -4.31 0.75 15.49
CA VAL A 86 -3.57 0.28 16.67
C VAL A 86 -2.16 -0.21 16.33
N PRO A 87 -1.94 -1.06 15.30
CA PRO A 87 -0.60 -1.57 15.00
C PRO A 87 0.39 -0.45 14.64
N TYR A 88 -0.05 0.61 13.99
CA TYR A 88 0.82 1.74 13.62
C TYR A 88 1.14 2.63 14.84
N LYS A 89 0.14 2.90 15.70
CA LYS A 89 0.29 3.83 16.84
C LYS A 89 1.34 3.38 17.85
N ILE A 90 1.40 2.08 18.12
CA ILE A 90 2.20 1.53 19.22
C ILE A 90 3.68 1.37 18.87
N CYS A 91 4.02 1.29 17.59
CA CYS A 91 5.38 1.09 17.10
C CYS A 91 6.18 2.39 17.10
N GLN A 92 7.48 2.38 17.33
CA GLN A 92 8.36 3.51 17.09
C GLN A 92 8.67 3.68 15.60
N PRO A 93 9.14 4.87 15.16
CA PRO A 93 9.67 5.02 13.80
C PRO A 93 10.69 3.93 13.48
N ASP A 94 10.61 3.38 12.28
CA ASP A 94 11.44 2.28 11.77
C ASP A 94 11.28 0.92 12.47
N GLU A 95 10.35 0.78 13.40
CA GLU A 95 10.01 -0.49 14.05
C GLU A 95 9.13 -1.36 13.15
N ILE A 96 9.26 -2.69 13.32
CA ILE A 96 8.41 -3.68 12.66
C ILE A 96 7.01 -3.62 13.26
N ILE A 97 6.01 -3.47 12.40
CA ILE A 97 4.61 -3.39 12.81
C ILE A 97 4.05 -4.81 13.05
N PRO A 98 3.54 -5.09 14.25
CA PRO A 98 2.90 -6.37 14.57
C PRO A 98 1.49 -6.40 13.98
N TYR A 99 1.40 -6.68 12.68
CA TYR A 99 0.14 -6.67 11.93
C TYR A 99 -0.91 -7.66 12.45
N GLU A 100 -0.51 -8.67 13.21
CA GLU A 100 -1.41 -9.59 13.90
C GLU A 100 -2.41 -8.85 14.80
N LEU A 101 -2.01 -7.69 15.35
CA LEU A 101 -2.85 -6.85 16.20
C LEU A 101 -3.99 -6.15 15.43
N ILE A 102 -3.99 -6.20 14.09
CA ILE A 102 -5.11 -5.65 13.29
C ILE A 102 -6.43 -6.38 13.58
N THR A 103 -6.36 -7.63 14.04
CA THR A 103 -7.54 -8.41 14.46
C THR A 103 -8.26 -7.84 15.68
N GLN A 104 -7.58 -6.98 16.45
CA GLN A 104 -8.13 -6.28 17.61
C GLN A 104 -8.75 -4.92 17.25
N GLN A 105 -8.63 -4.50 15.99
CA GLN A 105 -9.18 -3.25 15.48
C GLN A 105 -10.69 -3.41 15.19
N ASP A 106 -11.46 -2.33 15.36
CA ASP A 106 -12.83 -2.27 14.85
C ASP A 106 -12.86 -2.65 13.36
N PRO A 107 -13.77 -3.55 12.91
CA PRO A 107 -13.86 -3.97 11.51
C PRO A 107 -13.95 -2.80 10.51
N GLY A 108 -14.59 -1.69 10.90
CA GLY A 108 -14.71 -0.47 10.09
C GLY A 108 -13.40 0.31 9.92
N TYR A 109 -12.36 -0.04 10.67
CA TYR A 109 -11.03 0.59 10.70
C TYR A 109 -9.91 -0.29 10.13
N VAL A 110 -10.24 -1.38 9.43
CA VAL A 110 -9.24 -2.27 8.79
C VAL A 110 -8.87 -1.77 7.39
N TYR A 111 -9.86 -1.48 6.54
CA TYR A 111 -9.66 -0.89 5.20
C TYR A 111 -10.89 -0.11 4.77
#